data_AF-A0A1Q6XCM3-F1
#
_entry.id   AF-A0A1Q6XCM3-F1
#
_cell.length_a   1.000
_cell.length_b   1.000
_cell.length_c   1.000
_cell.angle_alpha   90.00
_cell.angle_beta   90.00
_cell.angle_gamma   90.00
#
_symmetry.space_group_name_H-M   'P 1'
#
loop_
_entity.id
_entity.type
_entity.pdbx_description
1 polymer ?
#
loop_
_entity_poly.entity_id
_entity_poly.type
_entity_poly.pdbx_seq_one_letter_code
_entity_poly.pdbx_strand_id
1 'polypeptide(L)'
;MELGSNGKLFVGARTCTNINIPASGSNPGEVRGCLSIFNTSSSNVVFPADNGDVTGLQPITNRNVVYAVQQGELRIYDTTTDKLQAQQVDILGQAIDVKLVD
;
A
#
# COMPACT_ATOMS: atom_id res chain seq x y z
N MET A 1 2.89 4.01 9.88
CA MET A 1 2.26 4.96 8.93
C MET A 1 3.33 5.90 8.45
N GLU A 2 3.22 6.41 7.23
CA GLU A 2 4.27 7.24 6.64
C GLU A 2 3.71 8.13 5.51
N LEU A 3 4.19 9.36 5.38
CA LEU A 3 3.68 10.34 4.42
C LEU A 3 4.53 10.33 3.15
N GLY A 4 3.95 9.83 2.07
CA GLY A 4 4.53 9.90 0.73
C GLY A 4 4.32 11.26 0.06
N SER A 5 4.88 11.40 -1.14
CA SER A 5 4.60 12.50 -2.05
C SER A 5 3.12 12.58 -2.43
N ASN A 6 2.70 13.69 -3.04
CA ASN A 6 1.34 13.93 -3.53
C ASN A 6 0.25 13.83 -2.45
N GLY A 7 0.60 14.10 -1.19
CA GLY A 7 -0.34 14.07 -0.06
C GLY A 7 -0.88 12.67 0.23
N LYS A 8 -0.10 11.62 -0.06
CA LYS A 8 -0.50 10.23 0.16
C LYS A 8 0.03 9.74 1.49
N LEU A 9 -0.86 9.63 2.47
CA LEU A 9 -0.55 9.03 3.77
C LEU A 9 -0.79 7.52 3.69
N PHE A 10 0.29 6.74 3.77
CA PHE A 10 0.24 5.29 3.80
C PHE A 10 0.08 4.82 5.24
N VAL A 11 -1.01 4.08 5.51
CA VAL A 11 -1.31 3.52 6.81
C VAL A 11 -1.38 2.00 6.67
N GLY A 12 -0.30 1.37 7.12
CA GLY A 12 -0.16 -0.08 7.21
C GLY A 12 -0.50 -0.61 8.60
N ALA A 13 -1.02 -1.83 8.66
CA ALA A 13 -1.33 -2.57 9.88
C ALA A 13 -0.80 -4.01 9.78
N ARG A 14 -0.68 -4.65 10.95
CA ARG A 14 -0.42 -6.09 11.10
C ARG A 14 -1.64 -6.74 11.73
N THR A 15 -1.89 -8.01 11.44
CA THR A 15 -3.03 -8.79 11.95
C THR A 15 -4.39 -8.14 11.66
N CYS A 16 -4.51 -7.41 10.56
CA CYS A 16 -5.77 -6.78 10.19
C CYS A 16 -6.80 -7.82 9.68
N THR A 17 -8.07 -7.47 9.74
CA THR A 17 -9.11 -8.24 9.04
C THR A 17 -9.14 -7.84 7.57
N ASN A 18 -8.85 -8.79 6.69
CA ASN A 18 -9.09 -8.60 5.26
C ASN A 18 -10.58 -8.77 4.97
N ILE A 19 -11.19 -7.81 4.29
CA ILE A 19 -12.57 -7.86 3.80
C ILE A 19 -12.49 -8.01 2.29
N ASN A 20 -13.11 -9.06 1.76
CA ASN A 20 -13.25 -9.26 0.33
C ASN A 20 -14.67 -9.76 0.03
N ILE A 21 -15.57 -8.81 -0.15
CA ILE A 21 -16.97 -9.07 -0.46
C ILE A 21 -17.14 -8.86 -1.97
N PRO A 22 -17.42 -9.91 -2.76
CA PRO A 22 -17.65 -9.75 -4.18
C PRO A 22 -18.93 -8.94 -4.45
N ALA A 23 -18.94 -8.21 -5.56
CA ALA A 23 -20.14 -7.54 -6.04
C ALA A 23 -21.25 -8.58 -6.30
N SER A 24 -22.48 -8.28 -5.88
CA SER A 24 -23.62 -9.17 -6.08
C SER A 24 -24.93 -8.37 -6.11
N GLY A 25 -25.71 -8.52 -7.18
CA GLY A 25 -26.93 -7.73 -7.37
C GLY A 25 -26.63 -6.23 -7.39
N SER A 26 -27.23 -5.48 -6.46
CA SER A 26 -26.99 -4.05 -6.24
C SER A 26 -25.81 -3.73 -5.30
N ASN A 27 -25.15 -4.74 -4.72
CA ASN A 27 -23.97 -4.54 -3.90
C ASN A 27 -22.73 -4.31 -4.79
N PRO A 28 -22.05 -3.15 -4.69
CA PRO A 28 -20.83 -2.90 -5.46
C PRO A 28 -19.63 -3.78 -5.05
N GLY A 29 -19.73 -4.51 -3.92
CA GLY A 29 -18.61 -5.24 -3.33
C GLY A 29 -17.69 -4.33 -2.51
N GLU A 30 -16.78 -4.94 -1.77
CA GLU A 30 -15.83 -4.24 -0.89
C GLU A 30 -14.52 -5.02 -0.81
N VAL A 31 -13.39 -4.34 -1.01
CA VAL A 31 -12.05 -4.90 -0.77
C VAL A 31 -11.31 -3.98 0.18
N ARG A 32 -10.91 -4.50 1.34
CA ARG A 32 -10.08 -3.80 2.33
C ARG A 32 -9.04 -4.76 2.89
N GLY A 33 -7.79 -4.31 2.89
CA GLY A 33 -6.65 -5.06 3.44
C GLY A 33 -5.96 -4.31 4.57
N CYS A 34 -4.73 -4.71 4.88
CA CYS A 34 -3.94 -4.10 5.94
C CYS A 34 -3.21 -2.83 5.50
N LEU A 35 -3.37 -2.44 4.23
CA LEU A 35 -2.88 -1.19 3.70
C LEU A 35 -4.05 -0.28 3.31
N SER A 36 -3.96 0.98 3.72
CA SER A 36 -4.81 2.06 3.24
C SER A 36 -3.98 3.27 2.84
N ILE A 37 -4.40 3.96 1.80
CA ILE A 37 -3.76 5.16 1.27
C ILE A 37 -4.77 6.30 1.39
N PHE A 38 -4.52 7.21 2.32
CA PHE A 38 -5.34 8.39 2.52
C PHE A 38 -4.77 9.57 1.74
N ASN A 39 -5.60 10.20 0.91
CA ASN A 39 -5.26 11.44 0.22
C ASN A 39 -5.62 12.64 1.12
N THR A 40 -4.60 13.31 1.64
CA THR A 40 -4.76 14.43 2.57
C THR A 40 -5.39 15.66 1.93
N SER A 41 -5.35 15.79 0.60
CA SER A 41 -5.91 16.93 -0.13
C SER A 41 -7.40 16.74 -0.45
N SER A 42 -7.83 15.52 -0.75
CA SER A 42 -9.22 15.22 -1.12
C SER A 42 -10.03 14.50 -0.04
N SER A 43 -9.41 14.14 1.08
CA SER A 43 -10.00 13.30 2.14
C SER A 43 -10.57 11.96 1.65
N ASN A 44 -9.98 11.40 0.59
CA ASN A 44 -10.37 10.11 0.02
C ASN A 44 -9.43 9.00 0.54
N VAL A 45 -9.98 7.80 0.76
CA VAL A 45 -9.21 6.59 1.13
C VAL A 45 -9.27 5.56 0.01
N VAL A 46 -8.10 5.10 -0.42
CA VAL A 46 -7.96 3.97 -1.33
C VAL A 46 -7.45 2.75 -0.56
N PHE A 47 -8.05 1.59 -0.82
CA PHE A 47 -7.57 0.30 -0.34
C PHE A 47 -6.97 -0.46 -1.52
N PRO A 48 -5.64 -0.66 -1.57
CA PRO A 48 -5.03 -1.45 -2.61
C PRO A 48 -5.55 -2.88 -2.64
N ALA A 49 -5.58 -3.49 -3.83
CA ALA A 49 -6.08 -4.86 -4.02
C ALA A 49 -5.17 -5.93 -3.39
N ASP A 50 -3.89 -5.62 -3.20
CA ASP A 50 -2.95 -6.50 -2.54
C ASP A 50 -3.28 -6.56 -1.05
N ASN A 51 -3.33 -7.77 -0.47
CA ASN A 51 -3.80 -7.99 0.90
C ASN A 51 -2.71 -8.53 1.83
N GLY A 52 -3.01 -8.49 3.13
CA GLY A 52 -2.17 -9.02 4.20
C GLY A 52 -1.21 -8.02 4.83
N ASP A 53 -0.40 -8.50 5.78
CA ASP A 53 0.27 -7.67 6.78
C ASP A 53 1.29 -6.70 6.16
N VAL A 54 1.20 -5.44 6.57
CA VAL A 54 2.19 -4.41 6.21
C VAL A 54 3.20 -4.29 7.34
N THR A 55 4.44 -4.67 7.07
CA THR A 55 5.50 -4.71 8.09
C THR A 55 6.48 -3.55 7.99
N GLY A 56 6.59 -2.92 6.81
CA GLY A 56 7.45 -1.76 6.54
C GLY A 56 6.85 -0.79 5.53
N LEU A 57 7.14 0.50 5.69
CA LEU A 57 6.71 1.58 4.78
C LEU A 57 7.83 2.61 4.66
N GLN A 58 8.22 2.95 3.44
CA GLN A 58 9.29 3.91 3.17
C GLN A 58 9.04 4.68 1.86
N PRO A 59 8.64 5.96 1.93
CA PRO A 59 8.69 6.90 0.82
C PRO A 59 10.12 7.09 0.38
N ILE A 60 10.30 7.24 -0.92
CA ILE A 60 11.61 7.48 -1.51
C ILE A 60 11.71 8.95 -1.87
N THR A 61 12.70 9.65 -1.33
CA THR A 61 12.94 11.07 -1.64
C THR A 61 13.15 11.25 -3.14
N ASN A 62 12.65 12.36 -3.69
CA ASN A 62 12.73 12.69 -5.12
C ASN A 62 12.08 11.68 -6.08
N ARG A 63 11.25 10.76 -5.60
CA ARG A 63 10.46 9.84 -6.43
C ARG A 63 9.01 9.85 -5.96
N ASN A 64 8.08 9.70 -6.90
CA ASN A 64 6.65 9.63 -6.60
C ASN A 64 6.22 8.24 -6.14
N VAL A 65 6.99 7.61 -5.25
CA VAL A 65 6.76 6.21 -4.83
C VAL A 65 6.87 6.01 -3.32
N VAL A 66 6.11 5.05 -2.82
CA VAL A 66 6.29 4.47 -1.48
C VAL A 66 6.57 2.98 -1.63
N TYR A 67 7.64 2.53 -0.99
CA TYR A 67 7.95 1.12 -0.87
C TYR A 67 7.24 0.59 0.37
N ALA A 68 6.47 -0.46 0.22
CA ALA A 68 5.78 -1.15 1.29
C ALA A 68 6.28 -2.60 1.34
N VAL A 69 6.52 -3.12 2.54
CA VAL A 69 6.68 -4.56 2.72
C VAL A 69 5.33 -5.11 3.13
N GLN A 70 4.75 -5.95 2.28
CA GLN A 70 3.43 -6.52 2.48
C GLN A 70 3.43 -8.04 2.25
N GLN A 71 2.96 -8.81 3.23
CA GLN A 71 3.00 -10.29 3.21
C GLN A 71 4.40 -10.88 2.97
N GLY A 72 5.46 -10.16 3.36
CA GLY A 72 6.83 -10.58 3.10
C GLY A 72 7.39 -10.19 1.72
N GLU A 73 6.60 -9.50 0.89
CA GLU A 73 6.97 -9.06 -0.44
C GLU A 73 7.25 -7.55 -0.48
N LEU A 74 8.21 -7.11 -1.30
CA LEU A 74 8.41 -5.69 -1.55
C LEU A 74 7.43 -5.20 -2.62
N ARG A 75 6.64 -4.19 -2.26
CA ARG A 75 5.62 -3.57 -3.10
C ARG A 75 5.91 -2.11 -3.32
N ILE A 76 6.05 -1.71 -4.59
CA ILE A 76 6.33 -0.33 -4.98
C ILE A 76 5.03 0.31 -5.46
N TYR A 77 4.49 1.23 -4.66
CA TYR A 77 3.30 1.99 -4.97
C TYR A 77 3.66 3.35 -5.60
N ASP A 78 2.96 3.71 -6.66
CA ASP A 78 3.00 5.04 -7.27
C ASP A 78 2.00 5.97 -6.56
N THR A 79 2.51 7.02 -5.95
CA THR A 79 1.72 8.01 -5.21
C THR A 79 0.90 8.95 -6.12
N THR A 80 1.08 8.90 -7.43
CA THR A 80 0.28 9.63 -8.41
C THR A 80 -1.01 8.89 -8.73
N THR A 81 -0.97 7.55 -8.72
CA THR A 81 -2.08 6.69 -9.15
C THR A 81 -2.68 5.83 -8.03
N ASP A 82 -2.04 5.79 -6.86
CA ASP A 82 -2.39 4.96 -5.70
C ASP A 82 -2.36 3.44 -6.02
N LYS A 83 -1.55 3.04 -7.00
CA LYS A 83 -1.44 1.67 -7.51
C LYS A 83 0.00 1.18 -7.50
N LEU A 84 0.18 -0.14 -7.61
CA LEU A 84 1.50 -0.73 -7.83
C LEU A 84 2.08 -0.24 -9.16
N GLN A 85 3.39 0.01 -9.18
CA GLN A 85 4.11 0.22 -10.43
C GLN A 85 4.10 -1.05 -11.29
N ALA A 86 4.12 -0.88 -12.61
CA ALA A 86 4.17 -2.00 -13.55
C ALA A 86 5.43 -2.85 -13.37
N GLN A 87 6.57 -2.20 -13.08
CA GLN A 87 7.81 -2.87 -12.72
C GLN A 87 7.91 -2.96 -11.20
N GLN A 88 8.01 -4.19 -10.69
CA GLN A 88 8.32 -4.47 -9.30
C GLN A 88 9.74 -5.03 -9.19
N VAL A 89 10.28 -5.02 -7.97
CA VAL A 89 11.50 -5.74 -7.60
C VAL A 89 11.05 -6.96 -6.83
N ASP A 90 11.56 -8.12 -7.24
CA ASP A 90 11.31 -9.39 -6.57
C ASP A 90 12.47 -9.68 -5.60
N ILE A 91 12.14 -10.07 -4.36
CA ILE A 91 13.11 -10.46 -3.35
C ILE A 91 12.95 -11.96 -3.11
N LEU A 92 13.96 -12.73 -3.50
CA LEU A 92 14.01 -14.15 -3.17
C LEU A 92 14.20 -14.32 -1.66
N GLY A 93 13.10 -14.63 -0.96
CA GLY A 93 13.07 -14.78 0.49
C GLY A 93 11.85 -14.10 1.11
N GLN A 94 12.03 -13.52 2.30
CA GLN A 94 11.00 -12.77 3.00
C GLN A 94 11.53 -11.40 3.41
N ALA A 95 10.96 -10.34 2.84
CA ALA A 95 11.18 -8.98 3.30
C ALA A 95 10.46 -8.75 4.64
N ILE A 96 11.13 -8.08 5.57
CA ILE A 96 10.57 -7.78 6.90
C ILE A 96 10.33 -6.28 7.07
N ASP A 97 11.22 -5.46 6.52
CA ASP A 97 11.15 -4.00 6.57
C ASP A 97 11.87 -3.39 5.37
N VAL A 98 11.66 -2.10 5.13
CA VAL A 98 12.33 -1.33 4.09
C VAL A 98 12.75 0.03 4.66
N LYS A 99 14.01 0.40 4.40
CA LYS A 99 14.57 1.67 4.87
C LYS A 99 15.40 2.31 3.76
N LEU A 100 15.20 3.62 3.56
CA LEU A 100 16.06 4.41 2.70
C LEU A 100 17.38 4.71 3.43
N VAL A 101 18.50 4.46 2.76
CA VAL A 101 19.85 4.85 3.19
C VAL A 101 20.37 5.84 2.16
N ASP A 102 20.78 7.02 2.62
CA ASP A 102 21.32 8.13 1.83
C ASP A 102 22.60 8.64 2.51
#